data_AF-A0AAV3B589-F1
#
_entry.id   AF-A0AAV3B589-F1
#
_cell.length_a   1.000
_cell.length_b   1.000
_cell.length_c   1.000
_cell.angle_alpha   90.00
_cell.angle_beta   90.00
_cell.angle_gamma   90.00
#
_symmetry.space_group_name_H-M   'P 1'
#
loop_
_entity.id
_entity.type
_entity.pdbx_description
1 polymer ?
#
loop_
_entity_poly.entity_id
_entity_poly.type
_entity_poly.pdbx_seq_one_letter_code
_entity_poly.pdbx_strand_id
1 'polypeptide(L)'
;MAAPTEGMAGLNSLGAAEAMSVAEALSLPAEAYGNDPNLEMVWAMKAYQHAEVYFNLISSVDPRHLKLTRTDDVIYAAFRSDFPELRIDVLDPEELKSPAAKEKWRPFCMKFEHEVEDFNYGT
;
A
#
# COMPACT_ATOMS: atom_id res chain seq x y z
N MET A 1 -7.61 0.79 41.57
CA MET A 1 -6.39 0.14 41.05
C MET A 1 -6.46 0.31 39.54
N ALA A 2 -5.80 1.34 39.00
CA ALA A 2 -5.93 1.76 37.60
C ALA A 2 -4.95 0.99 36.73
N ALA A 3 -5.44 0.43 35.61
CA ALA A 3 -4.62 -0.20 34.58
C ALA A 3 -3.78 0.87 33.86
N PRO A 4 -2.51 0.60 33.52
CA PRO A 4 -1.71 1.55 32.77
C PRO A 4 -2.19 1.57 31.32
N THR A 5 -2.52 2.77 30.85
CA THR A 5 -2.69 3.10 29.44
C THR A 5 -1.29 3.18 28.80
N GLU A 6 -0.79 2.09 28.24
CA GLU A 6 0.33 2.18 27.31
C GLU A 6 -0.20 2.69 25.98
N GLY A 7 0.04 3.98 25.74
CA GLY A 7 -0.22 4.63 24.46
C GLY A 7 0.62 3.96 23.39
N MET A 8 -0.04 3.60 22.29
CA MET A 8 0.58 3.16 21.05
C MET A 8 1.61 4.21 20.62
N ALA A 9 2.89 3.94 20.86
CA ALA A 9 3.98 4.79 20.38
C ALA A 9 3.98 4.70 18.85
N GLY A 10 3.35 5.69 18.21
CA GLY A 10 3.43 5.87 16.77
C GLY A 10 4.88 6.03 16.33
N LEU A 11 5.16 5.64 15.08
CA LEU A 11 6.50 5.59 14.46
C LEU A 11 7.28 6.92 14.43
N ASN A 12 6.81 7.98 15.08
CA ASN A 12 7.63 9.14 15.41
C ASN A 12 8.84 8.79 16.32
N SER A 13 8.91 7.57 16.87
CA SER A 13 10.04 7.09 17.67
C SER A 13 10.96 6.07 16.99
N LEU A 14 10.75 5.72 15.71
CA LEU A 14 11.70 4.83 15.02
C LEU A 14 13.00 5.57 14.73
N GLY A 15 14.12 4.98 15.16
CA GLY A 15 15.44 5.52 14.86
C GLY A 15 15.73 5.46 13.36
N ALA A 16 16.54 6.39 12.86
CA ALA A 16 16.93 6.44 11.44
C ALA A 16 17.49 5.10 10.92
N ALA A 17 18.11 4.30 11.78
CA ALA A 17 18.63 2.97 11.45
C ALA A 17 17.53 1.93 11.15
N GLU A 18 16.41 1.97 11.87
CA GLU A 18 15.29 1.04 11.68
C GLU A 18 14.46 1.44 10.45
N ALA A 19 14.33 2.74 10.20
CA ALA A 19 13.73 3.23 8.96
C ALA A 19 14.54 2.85 7.71
N MET A 20 15.88 2.93 7.79
CA MET A 20 16.77 2.50 6.71
C MET A 20 16.77 0.99 6.51
N SER A 21 16.73 0.19 7.59
CA SER A 21 16.66 -1.28 7.44
C SER A 21 15.35 -1.74 6.84
N VAL A 22 14.24 -1.03 7.12
CA VAL A 22 12.94 -1.27 6.49
C VAL A 22 12.93 -0.88 5.02
N ALA A 23 13.47 0.29 4.66
CA ALA A 23 13.56 0.71 3.26
C ALA A 23 14.43 -0.26 2.43
N GLU A 24 15.53 -0.74 3.00
CA GLU A 24 16.40 -1.74 2.37
C GLU A 24 15.78 -3.14 2.37
N ALA A 25 14.93 -3.45 3.35
CA ALA A 25 14.11 -4.67 3.39
C ALA A 25 12.89 -4.63 2.44
N LEU A 26 12.67 -3.55 1.70
CA LEU A 26 11.63 -3.46 0.68
C LEU A 26 12.19 -3.31 -0.74
N SER A 27 13.51 -3.21 -0.89
CA SER A 27 14.19 -3.00 -2.18
C SER A 27 14.83 -4.25 -2.77
N LEU A 28 14.91 -5.37 -2.04
CA LEU A 28 15.42 -6.64 -2.60
C LEU A 28 14.32 -7.38 -3.39
N PRO A 29 14.69 -8.35 -4.26
CA PRO A 29 13.73 -9.17 -5.00
C PRO A 29 12.80 -9.93 -4.05
N ALA A 30 11.53 -10.05 -4.41
CA ALA A 30 10.52 -10.74 -3.59
C ALA A 30 10.91 -12.18 -3.23
N GLU A 31 11.70 -12.84 -4.08
CA GLU A 31 12.24 -14.18 -3.89
C GLU A 31 13.30 -14.28 -2.77
N ALA A 32 13.91 -13.15 -2.37
CA ALA A 32 14.89 -13.10 -1.29
C ALA A 32 14.24 -12.99 0.10
N TYR A 33 12.98 -12.57 0.16
CA TYR A 33 12.20 -12.57 1.38
C TYR A 33 11.46 -13.91 1.48
N GLY A 34 11.93 -14.78 2.38
CA GLY A 34 11.07 -15.83 2.90
C GLY A 34 9.83 -15.21 3.56
N ASN A 35 8.84 -16.03 3.95
CA ASN A 35 7.68 -15.54 4.72
C ASN A 35 8.14 -15.17 6.15
N ASP A 36 8.88 -14.06 6.27
CA ASP A 36 9.50 -13.56 7.49
C ASP A 36 8.43 -12.80 8.30
N PRO A 37 8.08 -13.29 9.51
CA PRO A 37 7.07 -12.64 10.34
C PRO A 37 7.41 -11.19 10.71
N ASN A 38 8.69 -10.83 10.77
CA ASN A 38 9.12 -9.46 11.06
C ASN A 38 8.85 -8.53 9.87
N LEU A 39 9.01 -9.02 8.64
CA LEU A 39 8.67 -8.26 7.44
C LEU A 39 7.15 -8.03 7.35
N GLU A 40 6.35 -9.07 7.60
CA GLU A 40 4.89 -8.96 7.65
C GLU A 40 4.42 -7.95 8.71
N MET A 41 5.06 -7.94 9.88
CA MET A 41 4.75 -6.99 10.95
C MET A 41 5.05 -5.53 10.54
N VAL A 42 6.21 -5.29 9.92
CA VAL A 42 6.58 -3.97 9.40
C VAL A 42 5.60 -3.52 8.30
N TRP A 43 5.27 -4.42 7.38
CA TRP A 43 4.27 -4.20 6.34
C TRP A 43 2.92 -3.80 6.93
N ALA A 44 2.42 -4.57 7.90
CA ALA A 44 1.13 -4.31 8.55
C ALA A 44 1.11 -2.95 9.26
N MET A 45 2.19 -2.59 9.95
CA MET A 45 2.32 -1.27 10.59
C MET A 45 2.27 -0.14 9.55
N LYS A 46 3.03 -0.25 8.46
CA LYS A 46 3.06 0.76 7.39
C LYS A 46 1.70 0.89 6.68
N ALA A 47 1.08 -0.23 6.33
CA ALA A 47 -0.24 -0.26 5.70
C ALA A 47 -1.30 0.42 6.59
N TYR A 48 -1.30 0.14 7.90
CA TYR A 48 -2.20 0.78 8.85
C TYR A 48 -2.02 2.31 8.90
N GLN A 49 -0.77 2.78 8.93
CA GLN A 49 -0.49 4.21 8.91
C GLN A 49 -0.97 4.89 7.63
N HIS A 50 -0.72 4.29 6.47
CA HIS A 50 -1.22 4.80 5.20
C HIS A 50 -2.74 4.88 5.21
N ALA A 51 -3.43 3.86 5.73
CA ALA A 51 -4.88 3.85 5.88
C ALA A 51 -5.38 4.97 6.80
N GLU A 52 -4.72 5.22 7.93
CA GLU A 52 -5.07 6.32 8.84
C GLU A 52 -4.89 7.70 8.21
N VAL A 53 -3.77 7.91 7.49
CA VAL A 53 -3.51 9.16 6.75
C VAL A 53 -4.58 9.38 5.69
N TYR A 54 -4.89 8.36 4.88
CA TYR A 54 -5.95 8.47 3.87
C TYR A 54 -7.31 8.72 4.48
N PHE A 55 -7.66 8.04 5.58
CA PHE A 55 -8.91 8.26 6.29
C PHE A 55 -9.04 9.71 6.78
N ASN A 56 -7.97 10.26 7.36
CA ASN A 56 -7.95 11.64 7.82
C ASN A 56 -8.06 12.64 6.65
N LEU A 57 -7.39 12.38 5.53
CA LEU A 57 -7.47 13.22 4.33
C LEU A 57 -8.90 13.24 3.77
N ILE A 58 -9.49 12.08 3.47
CA ILE A 58 -10.83 12.01 2.87
C ILE A 58 -11.92 12.55 3.80
N SER A 59 -11.69 12.52 5.12
CA SER A 59 -12.62 13.06 6.12
C SER A 59 -12.49 14.56 6.32
N SER A 60 -11.35 15.16 5.96
CA SER A 60 -11.04 16.57 6.22
C SER A 60 -11.13 17.46 4.98
N VAL A 61 -10.95 16.91 3.78
CA VAL A 61 -11.00 17.66 2.52
C VAL A 61 -11.91 16.97 1.51
N ASP A 62 -12.45 17.75 0.56
CA ASP A 62 -13.23 17.19 -0.55
C ASP A 62 -12.35 16.28 -1.42
N PRO A 63 -12.65 14.97 -1.50
CA PRO A 63 -11.81 14.01 -2.22
C PRO A 63 -11.65 14.32 -3.72
N ARG A 64 -12.54 15.11 -4.32
CA ARG A 64 -12.46 15.49 -5.74
C ARG A 64 -11.21 16.28 -6.10
N HIS A 65 -10.61 16.95 -5.11
CA HIS A 65 -9.39 17.74 -5.29
C HIS A 65 -8.14 17.00 -4.79
N LEU A 66 -8.30 15.81 -4.22
CA LEU A 66 -7.19 15.02 -3.71
C LEU A 66 -6.48 14.34 -4.88
N LYS A 67 -5.17 14.55 -4.99
CA LYS A 67 -4.29 13.85 -5.93
C LYS A 67 -3.24 13.10 -5.10
N LEU A 68 -3.19 11.79 -5.26
CA LEU A 68 -2.28 10.91 -4.54
C LEU A 68 -0.92 10.86 -5.24
N THR A 69 -0.94 10.87 -6.57
CA THR A 69 0.27 10.93 -7.40
C THR A 69 0.13 11.98 -8.49
N ARG A 70 1.24 12.28 -9.18
CA ARG A 70 1.23 13.17 -10.36
C ARG A 70 0.57 12.54 -11.58
N THR A 71 0.39 11.21 -11.57
CA THR A 71 -0.06 10.42 -12.71
C THR A 71 -1.40 9.71 -12.46
N ASP A 72 -2.16 10.14 -11.44
CA ASP A 72 -3.46 9.55 -11.07
C ASP A 72 -4.42 9.37 -12.26
N ASP A 73 -4.49 10.36 -13.15
CA ASP A 73 -5.38 10.32 -14.31
C ASP A 73 -4.95 9.24 -15.34
N VAL A 74 -3.64 9.02 -15.47
CA VAL A 74 -3.06 7.97 -16.33
C VAL A 74 -3.34 6.59 -15.72
N ILE A 75 -3.10 6.44 -14.42
CA ILE A 75 -3.37 5.21 -13.67
C ILE A 75 -4.85 4.86 -13.77
N TYR A 76 -5.74 5.83 -13.54
CA TYR A 76 -7.19 5.62 -13.63
C TYR A 76 -7.63 5.22 -15.05
N ALA A 77 -7.11 5.88 -16.09
CA ALA A 77 -7.44 5.54 -17.48
C ALA A 77 -7.01 4.12 -17.83
N ALA A 78 -5.78 3.73 -17.47
CA ALA A 78 -5.27 2.38 -17.66
C ALA A 78 -6.09 1.35 -16.85
N PHE A 79 -6.45 1.67 -15.61
CA PHE A 79 -7.24 0.80 -14.75
C PHE A 79 -8.62 0.52 -15.36
N ARG A 80 -9.32 1.54 -15.84
CA ARG A 80 -10.63 1.35 -16.49
C ARG A 80 -10.54 0.65 -17.85
N SER A 81 -9.39 0.70 -18.51
CA SER A 81 -9.11 -0.06 -19.74
C SER A 81 -8.87 -1.55 -19.46
N ASP A 82 -8.05 -1.86 -18.45
CA ASP A 82 -7.67 -3.25 -18.13
C ASP A 82 -8.72 -3.98 -17.29
N PHE A 83 -9.45 -3.23 -16.45
CA PHE A 83 -10.47 -3.74 -15.53
C PHE A 83 -11.81 -3.01 -15.70
N PRO A 84 -12.44 -3.06 -16.90
CA PRO A 84 -13.66 -2.30 -17.19
C PRO A 84 -14.86 -2.77 -16.34
N GLU A 85 -14.90 -4.06 -15.99
CA GLU A 85 -15.98 -4.68 -15.22
C GLU A 85 -15.74 -4.67 -13.71
N LEU A 86 -14.54 -4.28 -13.26
CA LEU A 86 -14.23 -4.28 -11.84
C LEU A 86 -14.99 -3.15 -11.13
N ARG A 87 -15.77 -3.56 -10.13
CA ARG A 87 -16.58 -2.69 -9.30
C ARG A 87 -15.78 -2.25 -8.09
N ILE A 88 -15.45 -0.96 -8.04
CA ILE A 88 -14.67 -0.38 -6.93
C ILE A 88 -15.49 -0.23 -5.65
N ASP A 89 -16.83 -0.30 -5.73
CA ASP A 89 -17.75 -0.21 -4.60
C ASP A 89 -17.94 -1.55 -3.89
N VAL A 90 -17.69 -2.67 -4.57
CA VAL A 90 -17.81 -4.03 -4.04
C VAL A 90 -16.63 -4.85 -4.53
N LEU A 91 -15.66 -5.08 -3.65
CA LEU A 91 -14.48 -5.89 -3.93
C LEU A 91 -14.55 -7.19 -3.14
N ASP A 92 -14.41 -8.33 -3.82
CA ASP A 92 -14.24 -9.63 -3.20
C ASP A 92 -12.75 -9.96 -3.02
N PRO A 93 -12.24 -10.09 -1.78
CA PRO A 93 -10.85 -10.45 -1.53
C PRO A 93 -10.42 -11.77 -2.18
N GLU A 94 -11.32 -12.74 -2.29
CA GLU A 94 -10.99 -14.06 -2.86
C GLU A 94 -10.83 -13.97 -4.37
N GLU A 95 -11.65 -13.16 -5.04
CA GLU A 95 -11.51 -12.90 -6.47
C GLU A 95 -10.19 -12.17 -6.78
N LEU A 96 -9.82 -11.19 -5.96
CA LEU A 96 -8.55 -10.44 -6.10
C LEU A 96 -7.32 -11.33 -5.85
N LYS A 97 -7.43 -12.32 -4.97
CA LYS A 97 -6.35 -13.27 -4.66
C LYS A 97 -6.28 -14.44 -5.63
N SER A 98 -7.27 -14.60 -6.50
CA SER A 98 -7.31 -15.70 -7.47
C SER A 98 -6.08 -15.67 -8.40
N PRO A 99 -5.60 -16.83 -8.88
CA PRO A 99 -4.48 -16.89 -9.82
C PRO A 99 -4.70 -16.04 -11.07
N ALA A 100 -5.91 -16.08 -11.63
CA ALA A 100 -6.29 -15.30 -12.81
C ALA A 100 -6.24 -13.79 -12.55
N ALA A 101 -6.66 -13.34 -11.36
CA ALA A 101 -6.54 -11.93 -10.99
C ALA A 101 -5.07 -11.52 -10.83
N LYS A 102 -4.24 -12.34 -10.19
CA LYS A 102 -2.80 -12.08 -10.06
C LYS A 102 -2.11 -11.94 -11.41
N GLU A 103 -2.47 -12.76 -12.39
CA GLU A 103 -1.94 -12.67 -13.76
C GLU A 103 -2.37 -11.40 -14.49
N LYS A 104 -3.49 -10.77 -14.13
CA LYS A 104 -3.93 -9.48 -14.67
C LYS A 104 -3.33 -8.28 -13.92
N TRP A 105 -3.26 -8.35 -12.60
CA TRP A 105 -2.75 -7.29 -11.75
C TRP A 105 -1.24 -7.08 -11.92
N ARG A 106 -0.46 -8.17 -12.11
CA ARG A 106 1.00 -8.06 -12.30
C ARG A 106 1.37 -7.19 -13.53
N PRO A 107 0.90 -7.47 -14.76
CA PRO A 107 1.18 -6.62 -15.92
C PRO A 107 0.67 -5.19 -15.75
N PHE A 108 -0.47 -4.98 -15.09
CA PHE A 108 -0.98 -3.65 -14.80
C PHE A 108 0.01 -2.83 -13.96
N CYS A 109 0.49 -3.38 -12.84
CA CYS A 109 1.46 -2.68 -11.99
C CYS A 109 2.79 -2.39 -12.71
N MET A 110 3.27 -3.33 -13.54
CA MET A 110 4.50 -3.16 -14.32
C MET A 110 4.44 -2.00 -15.31
N LYS A 111 3.25 -1.55 -15.75
CA LYS A 111 3.13 -0.37 -16.62
C LYS A 111 3.66 0.92 -15.97
N PHE A 112 3.70 0.94 -14.64
CA PHE A 112 4.05 2.12 -13.85
C PHE A 112 5.41 2.02 -13.17
N GLU A 113 6.22 0.99 -13.46
CA GLU A 113 7.54 0.77 -12.84
C GLU A 113 8.47 2.00 -12.97
N HIS A 114 8.36 2.75 -14.06
CA HIS A 114 9.18 3.94 -14.31
C HIS A 114 8.46 5.27 -14.03
N GLU A 115 7.16 5.22 -13.70
CA GLU A 115 6.34 6.41 -13.44
C GLU A 115 6.01 6.59 -11.95
N VAL A 116 5.95 5.48 -11.21
CA VAL A 116 5.65 5.44 -9.77
C VAL A 116 6.87 4.83 -9.08
N GLU A 117 7.58 5.67 -8.32
CA GLU A 117 8.85 5.34 -7.66
C GLU A 117 8.74 4.09 -6.76
N ASP A 118 7.58 3.92 -6.12
CA ASP A 118 7.29 2.87 -5.15
C ASP A 118 6.15 1.94 -5.63
N PHE A 119 6.08 1.61 -6.93
CA PHE A 119 4.95 0.89 -7.52
C PHE A 119 4.68 -0.51 -6.91
N ASN A 120 5.69 -1.12 -6.29
CA ASN A 120 5.64 -2.43 -5.62
C ASN A 120 5.64 -2.33 -4.09
N TYR A 121 5.64 -1.11 -3.54
CA TYR A 121 5.63 -0.87 -2.11
C TYR A 121 4.26 -1.26 -1.59
N GLY A 122 4.19 -2.42 -0.95
CA GLY A 122 2.92 -3.05 -0.55
C GLY A 122 2.13 -2.18 0.43
N THR A 123 1.28 -1.30 -0.07
CA THR A 123 0.29 -0.54 0.70
C THR A 123 -1.09 -0.70 0.09
#